data_AF-A0A931QBK1-F1
#
_entry.id   AF-A0A931QBK1-F1
#
_cell.length_a   1.000
_cell.length_b   1.000
_cell.length_c   1.000
_cell.angle_alpha   90.00
_cell.angle_beta   90.00
_cell.angle_gamma   90.00
#
_symmetry.space_group_name_H-M   'P 1'
#
loop_
_entity.id
_entity.type
_entity.pdbx_description
1 polymer ?
#
loop_
_entity_poly.entity_id
_entity_poly.type
_entity_poly.pdbx_seq_one_letter_code
_entity_poly.pdbx_strand_id
1 'polypeptide(L)' 'VADVDVYAGELSGLCTAEVEFDSEADAAAFVPPGWFGREVTGEPGWSNAALARHGLPR' A
#
# COMPACT_ATOMS: atom_id res chain seq x y z
N VAL A 1 4.96 10.75 -6.54
CA VAL A 1 6.14 10.12 -5.89
C VAL A 1 5.73 8.74 -5.40
N ALA A 2 6.63 7.79 -5.19
CA ALA A 2 6.29 6.48 -4.63
C ALA A 2 7.12 6.21 -3.37
N ASP A 3 6.45 5.90 -2.27
CA ASP A 3 7.05 5.50 -1.00
C ASP A 3 6.84 4.00 -0.79
N VAL A 4 7.88 3.32 -0.29
CA VAL A 4 7.87 1.86 -0.11
C VAL A 4 8.25 1.54 1.32
N ASP A 5 7.33 0.91 2.05
CA ASP A 5 7.53 0.45 3.41
C ASP A 5 7.81 -1.05 3.42
N VAL A 6 8.89 -1.46 4.10
CA VAL A 6 9.26 -2.86 4.36
C VAL A 6 9.09 -3.13 5.84
N TYR A 7 8.11 -3.96 6.18
CA TYR A 7 7.74 -4.19 7.58
C TYR A 7 8.59 -5.30 8.21
N ALA A 8 8.78 -5.20 9.53
CA ALA A 8 9.51 -6.15 10.35
C ALA A 8 8.65 -6.69 11.49
N GLY A 9 9.19 -7.62 12.27
CA GLY A 9 8.48 -8.22 13.41
C GLY A 9 7.32 -9.10 12.97
N GLU A 10 6.15 -8.92 13.57
CA GLU A 10 4.94 -9.70 13.26
C GLU A 10 4.40 -9.48 11.84
N LEU A 11 4.80 -8.38 11.18
CA LEU A 11 4.47 -8.07 9.80
C LEU A 11 5.62 -8.41 8.82
N SER A 12 6.64 -9.13 9.27
CA SER A 12 7.77 -9.52 8.43
C SER A 12 7.31 -10.24 7.16
N GLY A 13 7.80 -9.77 6.00
CA GLY A 13 7.40 -10.25 4.68
C GLY A 13 6.30 -9.43 4.01
N LEU A 14 5.65 -8.50 4.73
CA LEU A 14 4.81 -7.48 4.12
C LEU A 14 5.69 -6.33 3.58
N CYS A 15 5.39 -5.92 2.36
CA CYS A 15 5.84 -4.67 1.78
C CYS A 15 4.63 -3.92 1.22
N THR A 16 4.54 -2.62 1.44
CA THR A 16 3.53 -1.75 0.82
C THR A 16 4.21 -0.70 -0.05
N ALA A 17 3.52 -0.27 -1.10
CA ALA A 17 3.95 0.84 -1.94
C ALA A 17 2.77 1.81 -2.06
N GLU A 18 2.98 3.07 -1.70
CA GLU A 18 1.99 4.14 -1.83
C GLU A 18 2.48 5.13 -2.88
N VAL A 19 1.57 5.57 -3.76
CA VAL A 19 1.89 6.50 -4.85
C VAL A 19 1.03 7.74 -4.71
N GLU A 20 1.67 8.90 -4.56
CA GLU A 20 1.01 10.19 -4.52
C GLU A 20 0.90 10.80 -5.92
N PHE A 21 -0.29 11.30 -6.23
CA PHE A 21 -0.66 11.95 -7.48
C PHE A 21 -1.20 13.36 -7.20
N ASP A 22 -0.95 14.28 -8.13
CA ASP A 22 -1.44 15.67 -8.04
C ASP A 22 -2.96 15.77 -8.33
N SER A 23 -3.54 14.75 -8.96
CA SER A 23 -4.96 14.69 -9.29
C SER A 23 -5.51 13.26 -9.35
N GLU A 24 -6.83 13.13 -9.20
CA GLU A 24 -7.53 11.85 -9.40
C GLU A 24 -7.42 11.34 -10.85
N ALA A 25 -7.31 12.25 -11.82
CA ALA A 25 -7.14 11.88 -13.22
C ALA A 25 -5.78 11.22 -13.46
N ASP A 26 -4.72 11.72 -12.83
CA ASP A 26 -3.38 11.13 -12.90
C ASP A 26 -3.35 9.77 -12.21
N ALA A 27 -4.02 9.63 -11.06
CA ALA A 27 -4.17 8.35 -10.37
C ALA A 27 -4.92 7.33 -11.24
N ALA A 28 -6.02 7.73 -11.89
CA ALA A 28 -6.79 6.86 -12.77
C ALA A 28 -6.04 6.45 -14.06
N ALA A 29 -5.08 7.27 -14.52
CA ALA A 29 -4.24 6.98 -15.68
C ALA A 29 -2.96 6.20 -15.32
N PHE A 30 -2.69 5.99 -14.04
CA PHE A 30 -1.47 5.34 -13.58
C PHE A 30 -1.44 3.86 -13.98
N VAL A 31 -0.30 3.43 -14.52
CA VAL A 31 -0.03 2.02 -14.80
C VAL A 31 1.03 1.53 -13.82
N PRO A 32 0.68 0.62 -12.89
CA PRO A 32 1.62 0.14 -11.89
C PRO A 32 2.78 -0.63 -12.55
N PRO A 33 4.04 -0.37 -12.14
CA PRO A 33 5.19 -1.18 -12.54
C PRO A 33 5.00 -2.67 -12.21
N GLY A 34 5.61 -3.57 -12.99
CA GLY A 34 5.41 -5.03 -12.83
C GLY A 34 5.89 -5.64 -11.51
N TRP A 35 6.57 -4.87 -10.65
CA TRP A 35 6.95 -5.30 -9.29
C TRP A 35 5.90 -4.94 -8.24
N PHE A 36 4.91 -4.11 -8.58
CA PHE A 36 3.78 -3.85 -7.70
C PHE A 36 2.99 -5.15 -7.49
N GLY A 37 2.54 -5.35 -6.26
CA GLY A 37 1.66 -6.44 -5.91
C GLY A 37 0.20 -6.12 -6.19
N ARG A 38 -0.67 -6.71 -5.37
CA ARG A 38 -2.11 -6.45 -5.37
C ARG A 38 -2.39 -5.01 -4.96
N GLU A 39 -3.24 -4.32 -5.72
CA GLU A 39 -3.78 -3.04 -5.29
C GLU A 39 -4.72 -3.24 -4.10
N VAL A 40 -4.54 -2.43 -3.06
CA VAL A 40 -5.33 -2.47 -1.81
C VAL A 40 -5.97 -1.11 -1.48
N THR A 41 -5.96 -0.19 -2.44
CA THR A 41 -6.51 1.16 -2.29
C THR A 41 -7.98 1.10 -1.85
N GLY A 42 -8.32 1.77 -0.75
CA GLY A 42 -9.68 1.80 -0.21
C GLY A 42 -10.12 0.53 0.52
N GLU A 43 -9.29 -0.52 0.59
CA GLU A 43 -9.62 -1.71 1.36
C GLU A 43 -9.42 -1.48 2.86
N PRO A 44 -10.43 -1.77 3.70
CA PRO A 44 -10.28 -1.69 5.15
C PRO A 44 -9.17 -2.64 5.64
N GLY A 45 -8.39 -2.18 6.62
CA GLY A 45 -7.35 -2.99 7.26
C GLY A 45 -5.93 -2.78 6.74
N TRP A 46 -5.76 -2.18 5.56
CA TRP A 46 -4.44 -1.99 4.94
C TRP A 46 -3.76 -0.66 5.27
N SER A 47 -4.45 0.27 5.93
CA SER A 47 -3.82 1.50 6.38
C SER A 47 -2.78 1.24 7.48
N ASN A 48 -1.74 2.07 7.56
CA ASN A 48 -0.69 1.95 8.59
C ASN A 48 -1.27 1.89 10.02
N ALA A 49 -2.31 2.69 10.29
CA ALA A 49 -2.98 2.67 11.59
C ALA A 49 -3.72 1.34 11.86
N ALA A 50 -4.31 0.73 10.84
CA ALA A 50 -4.98 -0.56 10.98
C ALA A 50 -3.98 -1.70 11.14
N LEU A 51 -2.93 -1.74 10.32
CA LEU A 51 -1.84 -2.71 10.43
C LEU A 51 -1.19 -2.66 11.82
N ALA A 52 -0.93 -1.47 12.34
CA ALA A 52 -0.34 -1.29 13.68
C ALA A 52 -1.25 -1.78 14.82
N ARG A 53 -2.58 -1.71 14.65
CA ARG A 53 -3.56 -2.09 15.69
C ARG A 53 -4.01 -3.55 15.60
N HIS A 54 -4.06 -4.09 14.40
CA HIS A 54 -4.77 -5.34 14.11
C HIS A 54 -3.92 -6.38 13.38
N GLY A 55 -2.72 -6.01 12.91
CA GLY A 55 -1.88 -6.87 12.09
C GLY A 55 -2.41 -7.02 10.67
N LEU A 56 -2.00 -8.09 9.98
CA LEU A 56 -2.44 -8.38 8.62
C LEU A 56 -3.97 -8.54 8.55
N PRO A 57 -4.64 -7.91 7.57
CA PRO A 57 -6.05 -8.17 7.29
C PRO A 57 -6.28 -9.65 6.99
N ARG A 58 -7.39 -10.20 7.50
CA ARG A 58 -7.80 -11.60 7.29
C ARG A 58 -8.81 -11.72 6.15
#